data_AF-A0A1C4G6D7-F1
#
_entry.id   AF-A0A1C4G6D7-F1
#
_cell.length_a   1.000
_cell.length_b   1.000
_cell.length_c   1.000
_cell.angle_alpha   90.00
_cell.angle_beta   90.00
_cell.angle_gamma   90.00
#
_symmetry.space_group_name_H-M   'P 1'
#
loop_
_entity.id
_entity.type
_entity.pdbx_description
1 polymer ?
#
loop_
_entity_poly.entity_id
_entity_poly.type
_entity_poly.pdbx_seq_one_letter_code
_entity_poly.pdbx_strand_id
1 'polypeptide(L)'
;MQTTTTEEQLNAYFGTDTHSYEAEKEIIHDIMHNLRLKNVEVSNKYLILVLIGLLETEDDVVRQDIYRNALELVVQKTPDDR
;
A
#
# COMPACT_ATOMS: atom_id res chain seq x y z
N MET A 1 37.14 -20.96 -13.75
CA MET A 1 35.77 -20.72 -14.24
C MET A 1 34.86 -20.84 -13.02
N GLN A 2 34.47 -19.71 -12.44
CA GLN A 2 33.68 -19.66 -11.20
C GLN A 2 32.21 -19.83 -11.56
N THR A 3 31.59 -20.90 -11.07
CA THR A 3 30.15 -21.12 -11.12
C THR A 3 29.49 -20.31 -10.01
N THR A 4 29.18 -19.05 -10.28
CA THR A 4 28.47 -18.18 -9.34
C THR A 4 27.17 -17.71 -9.98
N THR A 5 26.20 -18.59 -10.13
CA THR A 5 24.95 -18.21 -10.82
C THR A 5 23.80 -19.16 -10.48
N THR A 6 23.44 -19.23 -9.19
CA THR A 6 22.05 -19.54 -8.83
C THR A 6 21.71 -18.93 -7.48
N GLU A 7 22.53 -19.13 -6.46
CA GLU A 7 22.24 -18.66 -5.10
C GLU A 7 22.36 -17.14 -4.94
N GLU A 8 23.37 -16.49 -5.51
CA GLU A 8 23.48 -15.01 -5.48
C GLU A 8 22.38 -14.33 -6.29
N GLN A 9 21.93 -14.95 -7.39
CA GLN A 9 20.82 -14.44 -8.20
C GLN A 9 19.47 -14.64 -7.50
N LEU A 10 19.27 -15.78 -6.84
CA LEU A 10 18.11 -16.01 -5.98
C LEU A 10 18.11 -15.04 -4.79
N ASN A 11 19.25 -14.85 -4.14
CA ASN A 11 19.38 -13.95 -3.00
C ASN A 11 19.28 -12.47 -3.41
N ALA A 12 19.59 -12.11 -4.65
CA ALA A 12 19.27 -10.78 -5.19
C ALA A 12 17.77 -10.64 -5.49
N TYR A 13 17.11 -11.72 -5.93
CA TYR A 13 15.66 -11.77 -6.18
C TYR A 13 14.82 -11.76 -4.90
N PHE A 14 15.28 -12.43 -3.83
CA PHE A 14 14.67 -12.42 -2.51
C PHE A 14 15.18 -11.29 -1.60
N GLY A 15 16.41 -10.81 -1.82
CA GLY A 15 16.98 -9.66 -1.10
C GLY A 15 16.38 -8.32 -1.50
N THR A 16 15.56 -8.31 -2.56
CA THR A 16 14.64 -7.23 -2.92
C THR A 16 13.27 -7.34 -2.21
N ASP A 17 13.21 -7.94 -1.00
CA ASP A 17 12.15 -7.71 -0.01
C ASP A 17 12.14 -6.25 0.53
N THR A 18 12.59 -5.30 -0.28
CA THR A 18 11.99 -3.98 -0.21
C THR A 18 10.62 -4.16 -0.84
N HIS A 19 9.60 -4.47 -0.03
CA HIS A 19 8.20 -4.35 -0.45
C HIS A 19 8.04 -2.93 -0.99
N SER A 20 8.22 -2.79 -2.31
CA SER A 20 7.99 -1.54 -3.00
C SER A 20 6.50 -1.34 -2.89
N TYR A 21 6.10 -0.48 -1.97
CA TYR A 21 4.71 -0.11 -1.72
C TYR A 21 4.08 0.65 -2.91
N GLU A 22 4.41 0.28 -4.14
CA GLU A 22 4.00 0.93 -5.37
C GLU A 22 2.51 0.76 -5.56
N ALA A 23 1.98 -0.46 -5.42
CA ALA A 23 0.55 -0.74 -5.51
C ALA A 23 -0.25 0.03 -4.45
N GLU A 24 0.23 0.07 -3.21
CA GLU A 24 -0.39 0.80 -2.11
C GLU A 24 -0.39 2.31 -2.37
N LYS A 25 0.73 2.85 -2.86
CA LYS A 25 0.83 4.27 -3.22
C LYS A 25 -0.09 4.65 -4.37
N GLU A 26 -0.21 3.79 -5.38
CA GLU A 26 -1.15 3.99 -6.48
C GLU A 26 -2.60 4.01 -5.97
N ILE A 27 -3.00 3.04 -5.14
CA ILE A 27 -4.33 3.02 -4.53
C ILE A 27 -4.58 4.28 -3.68
N ILE A 28 -3.62 4.71 -2.86
CA ILE A 28 -3.74 5.94 -2.07
C ILE A 28 -3.91 7.15 -3.00
N HIS A 29 -3.13 7.23 -4.08
CA HIS A 29 -3.22 8.32 -5.05
C HIS A 29 -4.60 8.36 -5.72
N ASP A 30 -5.11 7.21 -6.14
CA ASP A 30 -6.43 7.08 -6.75
C ASP A 30 -7.55 7.47 -5.79
N ILE A 31 -7.47 7.04 -4.52
CA ILE A 31 -8.45 7.45 -3.50
C ILE A 31 -8.39 8.96 -3.29
N MET A 32 -7.20 9.55 -3.16
CA MET A 32 -7.04 11.00 -3.02
C MET A 32 -7.60 11.75 -4.23
N HIS A 33 -7.35 11.26 -5.45
CA HIS A 33 -7.87 11.85 -6.67
C HIS A 33 -9.41 11.81 -6.70
N ASN A 34 -10.00 10.65 -6.37
CA ASN A 34 -11.45 10.49 -6.28
C ASN A 34 -12.09 11.42 -5.22
N LEU A 35 -11.44 11.60 -4.06
CA LEU A 35 -11.90 12.52 -3.03
C LEU A 35 -11.89 13.99 -3.53
N ARG A 36 -10.83 14.40 -4.25
CA ARG A 36 -10.75 15.73 -4.87
C ARG A 36 -11.86 15.95 -5.89
N LEU A 37 -12.14 14.96 -6.74
CA LEU A 37 -13.22 15.05 -7.73
C LEU A 37 -14.60 15.23 -7.08
N LYS A 38 -14.79 14.68 -5.88
CA LYS A 38 -16.03 14.83 -5.10
C LYS A 38 -16.09 16.13 -4.29
N ASN A 39 -15.11 17.04 -4.43
CA ASN A 39 -14.94 18.24 -3.60
C ASN A 39 -14.94 17.93 -2.08
N VAL A 40 -14.49 16.73 -1.71
CA VAL A 40 -14.32 16.33 -0.31
C VAL A 40 -12.91 16.73 0.11
N GLU A 41 -12.80 17.25 1.33
CA GLU A 41 -11.50 17.53 1.94
C GLU A 41 -10.66 16.25 2.02
N VAL A 42 -9.48 16.27 1.40
CA VAL A 42 -8.56 15.14 1.46
C VAL A 42 -7.81 15.20 2.78
N SER A 43 -8.26 14.40 3.74
CA SER A 43 -7.56 14.20 5.02
C SER A 43 -7.26 12.73 5.26
N ASN A 44 -6.27 12.45 6.11
CA ASN A 44 -5.90 11.08 6.48
C ASN A 44 -7.11 10.31 7.04
N LYS A 45 -8.00 11.00 7.78
CA LYS A 45 -9.25 10.43 8.27
C LYS A 45 -10.13 9.89 7.15
N TYR A 46 -10.32 10.63 6.06
CA TYR A 46 -11.13 10.16 4.93
C TYR A 46 -10.46 9.02 4.18
N LEU A 47 -9.14 9.07 4.01
CA LEU A 47 -8.36 7.96 3.43
C LEU A 47 -8.54 6.67 4.24
N ILE A 48 -8.40 6.74 5.57
CA ILE A 48 -8.60 5.60 6.48
C ILE A 48 -10.02 5.03 6.33
N LEU A 49 -11.05 5.89 6.33
CA LEU A 49 -12.44 5.44 6.21
C LEU A 49 -12.70 4.75 4.86
N VAL A 50 -12.16 5.28 3.76
CA VAL A 50 -12.32 4.65 2.44
C VAL A 50 -11.61 3.29 2.40
N LEU A 51 -10.39 3.20 2.91
CA LEU A 51 -9.63 1.94 2.92
C LEU A 51 -10.29 0.86 3.78
N ILE A 52 -10.89 1.23 4.92
CA ILE A 52 -11.68 0.30 5.74
C ILE A 52 -12.91 -0.20 4.97
N GLY A 53 -13.65 0.69 4.31
CA GLY A 53 -14.82 0.28 3.51
C GLY A 53 -14.46 -0.63 2.34
N LEU A 54 -13.29 -0.43 1.71
CA LEU A 54 -12.77 -1.32 0.68
C LEU A 54 -12.41 -2.70 1.27
N LEU A 55 -11.75 -2.74 2.44
CA LEU A 55 -11.42 -3.99 3.13
C LEU A 55 -12.67 -4.81 3.52
N GLU A 56 -13.75 -4.15 3.93
CA GLU A 56 -15.00 -4.81 4.33
C GLU A 56 -15.79 -5.40 3.15
N THR A 57 -15.53 -4.95 1.92
CA THR A 57 -16.28 -5.32 0.72
C THR A 57 -15.46 -6.11 -0.31
N GLU A 58 -14.15 -6.24 -0.10
CA GLU A 58 -13.24 -6.97 -0.98
C GLU A 58 -13.13 -8.43 -0.54
N ASP A 59 -13.32 -9.35 -1.49
CA ASP A 59 -13.20 -10.80 -1.29
C ASP A 59 -11.84 -11.35 -1.78
N ASP A 60 -11.15 -10.61 -2.66
CA ASP A 60 -9.83 -10.99 -3.15
C ASP A 60 -8.77 -10.74 -2.07
N VAL A 61 -8.22 -11.84 -1.53
CA VAL A 61 -7.20 -11.82 -0.47
C VAL A 61 -5.94 -11.04 -0.85
N VAL A 62 -5.58 -10.97 -2.14
CA VAL A 62 -4.42 -10.20 -2.61
C VAL A 62 -4.72 -8.70 -2.53
N ARG A 63 -5.92 -8.30 -2.96
CA ARG A 63 -6.34 -6.89 -2.87
C ARG A 63 -6.56 -6.45 -1.43
N GLN A 64 -7.11 -7.33 -0.60
CA GLN A 64 -7.22 -7.08 0.84
C GLN A 64 -5.85 -6.83 1.48
N ASP A 65 -4.81 -7.56 1.06
CA ASP A 65 -3.45 -7.32 1.54
C ASP A 65 -2.93 -5.93 1.14
N ILE A 66 -3.11 -5.56 -0.13
CA ILE A 66 -2.74 -4.22 -0.63
C ILE A 66 -3.49 -3.12 0.14
N TYR A 67 -4.79 -3.28 0.38
CA TYR A 67 -5.56 -2.30 1.15
C TYR A 67 -5.12 -2.23 2.62
N ARG A 68 -4.73 -3.35 3.22
CA ARG A 68 -4.20 -3.41 4.58
C ARG A 68 -2.85 -2.68 4.68
N ASN A 69 -1.95 -2.93 3.75
CA ASN A 69 -0.64 -2.27 3.69
C ASN A 69 -0.80 -0.77 3.41
N ALA A 70 -1.71 -0.39 2.50
CA ALA A 70 -2.04 1.01 2.25
C ALA A 70 -2.61 1.72 3.49
N LEU A 71 -3.49 1.05 4.22
CA LEU A 71 -4.05 1.56 5.47
C LEU A 71 -2.97 1.76 6.52
N GLU A 72 -2.06 0.79 6.69
CA GLU A 72 -0.94 0.89 7.62
C GLU A 72 -0.05 2.11 7.28
N LEU A 73 0.28 2.32 6.00
CA LEU A 73 1.06 3.48 5.57
C LEU A 73 0.38 4.81 5.92
N VAL A 74 -0.93 4.92 5.68
CA VAL A 74 -1.69 6.14 6.00
C VAL A 74 -1.74 6.38 7.51
N VAL A 75 -1.95 5.32 8.30
CA VAL A 75 -1.98 5.41 9.77
C VAL A 75 -0.60 5.81 10.30
N GLN A 76 0.49 5.17 9.86
CA GLN A 76 1.86 5.52 10.27
C GLN A 76 2.26 6.97 9.92
N LYS A 77 1.69 7.52 8.83
CA LYS A 77 1.92 8.91 8.41
C LYS A 77 0.99 9.90 9.08
N THR A 78 -0.08 9.43 9.71
CA THR A 78 -0.93 10.28 10.53
C THR A 78 -0.19 10.49 11.84
N PRO A 79 0.20 11.73 12.20
CA PRO A 79 0.71 11.97 13.53
C PRO A 79 -0.39 11.51 14.50
N ASP A 80 -0.12 10.46 15.27
CA ASP A 80 -0.91 10.12 16.45
C ASP A 80 -1.19 11.43 17.17
N ASP A 81 -2.46 11.80 17.32
CA ASP A 81 -2.89 13.01 18.01
C ASP A 81 -2.04 13.19 19.27
N ARG A 82 -1.14 14.17 19.25
CA ARG A 82 -0.38 14.66 20.41
C ARG A 82 -1.00 15.95 20.90
#